data_AF-A0A848ZFR3-F1
#
_entry.id   AF-A0A848ZFR3-F1
#
_cell.length_a   1.000
_cell.length_b   1.000
_cell.length_c   1.000
_cell.angle_alpha   90.00
_cell.angle_beta   90.00
_cell.angle_gamma   90.00
#
_symmetry.space_group_name_H-M   'P 1'
#
loop_
_entity.id
_entity.type
_entity.pdbx_description
1 polymer ?
#
loop_
_entity_poly.entity_id
_entity_poly.type
_entity_poly.pdbx_seq_one_letter_code
_entity_poly.pdbx_strand_id
1 'polypeptide(L)'
;TLALLVLPAFGVTLDLSFVKLIRIFRVFRIFRFLRFTADPDFFFGSIPMQLLKVVRLVLTIFMIFFISSGLFFYVEKDVNTNVKNFGDAFYFTVVALTTVGFGDITPRSGGGKWVTVLMILSGIILIPWQVSRVVKEWVQMASKEEIVCRECGLRYHDRDASHCKACGNLIYQEYDGE
;
A
#
# COMPACT_ATOMS: atom_id res chain seq x y z
N THR A 1 41.34 10.73 18.98
CA THR A 1 42.28 10.73 17.84
C THR A 1 42.31 9.43 17.04
N LEU A 2 41.76 8.30 17.53
CA LEU A 2 41.65 7.05 16.74
C LEU A 2 40.32 6.88 15.96
N ALA A 3 39.25 7.59 16.34
CA ALA A 3 37.93 7.48 15.69
C ALA A 3 37.83 8.18 14.31
N LEU A 4 38.79 9.07 13.99
CA LEU A 4 38.81 9.82 12.72
C LEU A 4 39.46 9.05 11.56
N LEU A 5 40.12 7.92 11.84
CA LEU A 5 40.86 7.12 10.86
C LEU A 5 40.04 5.97 10.24
N VAL A 6 38.86 5.65 10.80
CA VAL A 6 38.00 4.56 10.30
C VAL A 6 36.89 5.09 9.38
N LEU A 7 36.67 6.41 9.35
CA LEU A 7 35.67 7.05 8.49
C LEU A 7 35.95 7.01 6.97
N PRO A 8 37.17 6.77 6.44
CA PRO A 8 37.35 6.67 4.98
C PRO A 8 37.24 5.23 4.45
N ALA A 9 36.94 4.22 5.29
CA ALA A 9 36.83 2.83 4.83
C ALA A 9 35.46 2.50 4.19
N PHE A 10 34.42 3.26 4.54
CA PHE A 10 33.18 3.28 3.78
C PHE A 10 33.26 4.51 2.88
N GLY A 11 33.47 4.32 1.57
CA GLY A 11 33.53 5.37 0.54
C GLY A 11 32.24 6.18 0.36
N VAL A 12 31.53 6.47 1.44
CA VAL A 12 30.40 7.39 1.50
C VAL A 12 30.99 8.79 1.56
N THR A 13 31.48 9.24 0.42
CA THR A 13 31.44 10.67 0.13
C THR A 13 29.96 11.02 0.18
N LEU A 14 29.52 11.66 1.28
CA LEU A 14 28.14 12.11 1.45
C LEU A 14 27.92 13.24 0.44
N ASP A 15 27.64 12.85 -0.80
CA ASP A 15 27.24 13.76 -1.86
C ASP A 15 25.99 14.51 -1.38
N LEU A 16 25.93 15.83 -1.61
CA LEU A 16 24.83 16.68 -1.18
C LEU A 16 23.48 16.19 -1.75
N SER A 17 23.53 15.41 -2.84
CA SER A 17 22.42 14.64 -3.41
C SER A 17 21.79 13.62 -2.45
N PHE A 18 22.59 12.94 -1.62
CA PHE A 18 22.11 11.99 -0.59
C PHE A 18 21.37 12.69 0.56
N VAL A 19 21.83 13.89 0.95
CA VAL A 19 21.14 14.73 1.95
C VAL A 19 19.79 15.25 1.41
N LYS A 20 19.68 15.51 0.10
CA LYS A 20 18.39 15.84 -0.54
C LYS A 20 17.45 14.64 -0.58
N LEU A 21 17.95 13.42 -0.78
CA LEU A 21 17.16 12.17 -0.67
C LEU A 21 16.57 12.00 0.75
N ILE A 22 17.32 12.34 1.81
CA ILE A 22 16.79 12.38 3.19
C ILE A 22 15.56 13.32 3.33
N ARG A 23 15.45 14.39 2.53
CA ARG A 23 14.22 15.23 2.53
C ARG A 23 13.03 14.54 1.88
N ILE A 24 13.25 13.68 0.89
CA ILE A 24 12.17 12.86 0.30
C ILE A 24 11.60 11.91 1.37
N PHE A 25 12.42 11.47 2.35
CA PHE A 25 11.91 10.72 3.48
C PHE A 25 10.93 11.51 4.37
N ARG A 26 10.86 12.84 4.28
CA ARG A 26 9.77 13.60 4.92
C ARG A 26 8.40 13.30 4.31
N VAL A 27 8.34 12.81 3.07
CA VAL A 27 7.07 12.29 2.53
C VAL A 27 6.60 11.09 3.34
N PHE A 28 7.49 10.31 3.99
CA PHE A 28 7.02 9.27 4.92
C PHE A 28 6.26 9.83 6.13
N ARG A 29 6.39 11.11 6.44
CA ARG A 29 5.57 11.79 7.45
C ARG A 29 4.09 11.81 7.07
N ILE A 30 3.75 11.62 5.80
CA ILE A 30 2.38 11.46 5.32
C ILE A 30 1.79 10.08 5.70
N PHE A 31 2.62 9.03 5.88
CA PHE A 31 2.15 7.78 6.50
C PHE A 31 1.73 8.01 7.96
N ARG A 32 2.26 9.05 8.63
CA ARG A 32 1.73 9.52 9.93
C ARG A 32 0.36 10.17 9.77
N PHE A 33 0.08 10.84 8.65
CA PHE A 33 -1.25 11.37 8.32
C PHE A 33 -2.25 10.25 7.96
N LEU A 34 -1.81 9.16 7.32
CA LEU A 34 -2.62 7.93 7.20
C LEU A 34 -3.00 7.29 8.55
N ARG A 35 -2.16 7.48 9.58
CA ARG A 35 -2.51 7.11 10.96
C ARG A 35 -3.50 8.10 11.59
N PHE A 36 -3.53 9.35 11.13
CA PHE A 36 -4.47 10.38 11.57
C PHE A 36 -5.88 10.16 11.00
N THR A 37 -6.01 9.60 9.79
CA THR A 37 -7.29 9.09 9.27
C THR A 37 -7.81 7.85 10.01
N ALA A 38 -7.12 7.38 11.07
CA ALA A 38 -7.53 6.25 11.88
C ALA A 38 -8.33 6.64 13.13
N ASP A 39 -8.61 7.93 13.35
CA ASP A 39 -9.57 8.35 14.39
C ASP A 39 -10.99 8.38 13.78
N PRO A 40 -11.85 7.40 14.11
CA PRO A 40 -13.23 7.32 13.59
C PRO A 40 -14.14 8.45 14.08
N ASP A 41 -13.71 9.23 15.08
CA ASP A 41 -14.45 10.34 15.66
C ASP A 41 -14.17 11.70 14.97
N PHE A 42 -13.42 11.70 13.86
CA PHE A 42 -13.03 12.93 13.18
C PHE A 42 -14.14 13.43 12.20
N PHE A 43 -14.98 14.32 12.74
CA PHE A 43 -15.76 15.38 12.10
C PHE A 43 -16.98 15.07 11.19
N PHE A 44 -17.18 13.86 10.65
CA PHE A 44 -18.31 13.62 9.71
C PHE A 44 -19.05 12.28 9.92
N GLY A 45 -19.86 12.19 10.97
CA GLY A 45 -20.81 11.08 11.15
C GLY A 45 -20.18 9.69 11.20
N SER A 46 -20.99 8.65 11.35
CA SER A 46 -20.54 7.26 11.46
C SER A 46 -20.01 6.73 10.11
N ILE A 47 -18.77 7.07 9.76
CA ILE A 47 -18.09 6.44 8.62
C ILE A 47 -17.94 4.94 8.92
N PRO A 48 -18.48 4.04 8.07
CA PRO A 48 -18.34 2.61 8.29
C PRO A 48 -16.86 2.22 8.20
N MET A 49 -16.40 1.36 9.12
CA MET A 49 -15.00 0.89 9.18
C MET A 49 -14.53 0.28 7.85
N GLN A 50 -15.46 -0.26 7.04
CA GLN A 50 -15.20 -0.75 5.69
C GLN A 50 -14.68 0.35 4.76
N LEU A 51 -15.31 1.53 4.79
CA LEU A 51 -14.93 2.65 3.93
C LEU A 51 -13.54 3.17 4.33
N LEU A 52 -13.25 3.30 5.62
CA LEU A 52 -11.92 3.73 6.10
C LEU A 52 -10.80 2.81 5.62
N LYS A 53 -11.03 1.49 5.60
CA LYS A 53 -10.04 0.51 5.10
C LYS A 53 -9.80 0.66 3.59
N VAL A 54 -10.87 0.83 2.81
CA VAL A 54 -10.76 1.03 1.35
C VAL A 54 -10.09 2.37 1.03
N VAL A 55 -10.49 3.46 1.71
CA VAL A 55 -9.86 4.78 1.55
C VAL A 55 -8.37 4.72 1.89
N ARG A 56 -8.00 4.04 2.97
CA ARG A 56 -6.60 3.85 3.34
C ARG A 56 -5.81 3.08 2.28
N LEU A 57 -6.40 2.04 1.68
CA LEU A 57 -5.79 1.29 0.58
C LEU A 57 -5.55 2.20 -0.63
N VAL A 58 -6.57 2.93 -1.07
CA VAL A 58 -6.50 3.83 -2.23
C VAL A 58 -5.45 4.93 -2.00
N LEU A 59 -5.46 5.58 -0.84
CA LEU A 59 -4.47 6.61 -0.49
C LEU A 59 -3.05 6.04 -0.47
N THR A 60 -2.86 4.83 0.04
CA THR A 60 -1.54 4.17 0.06
C THR A 60 -1.01 3.92 -1.34
N ILE A 61 -1.85 3.38 -2.25
CA ILE A 61 -1.50 3.16 -3.65
C ILE A 61 -1.17 4.50 -4.32
N PHE A 62 -2.03 5.50 -4.16
CA PHE A 62 -1.83 6.83 -4.73
C PHE A 62 -0.48 7.43 -4.32
N MET A 63 -0.11 7.30 -3.05
CA MET A 63 1.18 7.83 -2.57
C MET A 63 2.38 7.07 -3.13
N ILE A 64 2.31 5.76 -3.30
CA ILE A 64 3.38 4.99 -3.98
C ILE A 64 3.61 5.58 -5.37
N PHE A 65 2.55 5.79 -6.15
CA PHE A 65 2.65 6.36 -7.50
C PHE A 65 3.25 7.77 -7.50
N PHE A 66 2.79 8.65 -6.61
CA PHE A 66 3.29 10.03 -6.54
C PHE A 66 4.74 10.13 -6.05
N ILE A 67 5.11 9.35 -5.03
CA ILE A 67 6.48 9.32 -4.50
C ILE A 67 7.45 8.77 -5.56
N SER A 68 7.11 7.65 -6.17
CA SER A 68 7.94 7.02 -7.20
C SER A 68 8.09 7.91 -8.42
N SER A 69 7.00 8.53 -8.89
CA SER A 69 7.03 9.51 -9.98
C SER A 69 7.91 10.72 -9.64
N GLY A 70 7.77 11.30 -8.44
CA GLY A 70 8.56 12.45 -8.02
C GLY A 70 10.05 12.14 -7.92
N LEU A 71 10.39 10.95 -7.43
CA LEU A 71 11.77 10.49 -7.36
C LEU A 71 12.35 10.20 -8.74
N PHE A 72 11.58 9.57 -9.63
CA PHE A 72 11.99 9.33 -11.01
C PHE A 72 12.21 10.64 -11.77
N PHE A 73 11.26 11.58 -11.68
CA PHE A 73 11.37 12.90 -12.28
C PHE A 73 12.62 13.64 -11.79
N TYR A 74 12.86 13.66 -10.48
CA TYR A 74 14.01 14.36 -9.90
C TYR A 74 15.35 13.85 -10.46
N VAL A 75 15.48 12.54 -10.68
CA VAL A 75 16.73 11.92 -11.14
C VAL A 75 16.87 11.97 -12.66
N GLU A 76 15.77 11.90 -13.42
CA GLU A 76 15.81 11.80 -14.88
C GLU A 76 15.60 13.13 -15.62
N LYS A 77 15.05 14.18 -14.98
CA LYS A 77 14.70 15.45 -15.66
C LYS A 77 15.84 16.11 -16.43
N ASP A 78 17.08 15.97 -15.97
CA ASP A 78 18.25 16.63 -16.58
C ASP A 78 18.99 15.71 -17.58
N VAL A 79 18.64 14.43 -17.64
CA VAL A 79 19.35 13.40 -18.43
C VAL A 79 18.47 12.84 -19.56
N ASN A 80 17.15 12.81 -19.35
CA ASN A 80 16.21 12.11 -20.21
C ASN A 80 15.31 13.10 -20.96
N THR A 81 15.52 13.23 -22.26
CA THR A 81 14.74 14.14 -23.13
C THR A 81 13.26 13.77 -23.22
N ASN A 82 12.90 12.53 -22.88
CA ASN A 82 11.51 12.06 -22.86
C ASN A 82 10.77 12.44 -21.57
N VAL A 83 11.48 12.94 -20.54
CA VAL A 83 10.90 13.34 -19.25
C VAL A 83 10.98 14.87 -19.13
N LYS A 84 9.98 15.57 -19.67
CA LYS A 84 9.97 17.05 -19.71
C LYS A 84 9.25 17.64 -18.51
N ASN A 85 8.20 16.97 -18.04
CA ASN A 85 7.39 17.43 -16.91
C ASN A 85 7.09 16.26 -15.95
N PHE A 86 6.49 16.58 -14.80
CA PHE A 86 6.09 15.58 -13.81
C PHE A 86 5.05 14.58 -14.35
N GLY A 87 4.19 15.01 -15.27
CA GLY A 87 3.20 14.16 -15.93
C GLY A 87 3.85 13.01 -16.71
N ASP A 88 4.95 13.26 -17.41
CA ASP A 88 5.70 12.23 -18.15
C ASP A 88 6.28 11.17 -17.19
N ALA A 89 6.83 11.61 -16.06
CA ALA A 89 7.32 10.71 -15.00
C ALA A 89 6.19 9.92 -14.31
N PHE A 90 5.02 10.55 -14.15
CA PHE A 90 3.85 9.90 -13.58
C PHE A 90 3.30 8.84 -14.53
N TYR A 91 3.21 9.16 -15.82
CA TYR A 91 2.85 8.24 -16.88
C TYR A 91 3.80 7.03 -16.90
N PHE A 92 5.12 7.26 -16.90
CA PHE A 92 6.11 6.17 -16.80
C PHE A 92 5.86 5.28 -15.57
N THR A 93 5.65 5.90 -14.41
CA THR A 93 5.40 5.20 -13.15
C THR A 93 4.14 4.32 -13.25
N VAL A 94 3.05 4.85 -13.82
CA VAL A 94 1.81 4.10 -14.03
C VAL A 94 2.06 2.92 -14.95
N VAL A 95 2.64 3.14 -16.13
CA VAL A 95 2.89 2.11 -17.15
C VAL A 95 3.83 1.02 -16.63
N ALA A 96 4.85 1.40 -15.85
CA ALA A 96 5.80 0.45 -15.26
C ALA A 96 5.19 -0.36 -14.12
N LEU A 97 4.50 0.28 -13.16
CA LEU A 97 3.90 -0.40 -12.01
C LEU A 97 2.69 -1.26 -12.40
N THR A 98 1.93 -0.86 -13.40
CA THR A 98 0.83 -1.66 -13.96
C THR A 98 1.31 -2.78 -14.88
N THR A 99 2.63 -2.92 -15.07
CA THR A 99 3.27 -3.92 -15.92
C THR A 99 2.90 -3.82 -17.41
N VAL A 100 2.33 -2.70 -17.84
CA VAL A 100 1.99 -2.44 -19.25
C VAL A 100 3.25 -2.27 -20.10
N GLY A 101 4.21 -1.48 -19.61
CA GLY A 101 5.56 -1.42 -20.17
C GLY A 101 5.66 -1.00 -21.65
N PHE A 102 5.02 0.10 -22.06
CA PHE A 102 5.08 0.58 -23.46
C PHE A 102 6.50 0.85 -24.00
N GLY A 103 7.47 1.16 -23.12
CA GLY A 103 8.87 1.31 -23.49
C GLY A 103 9.24 2.65 -24.15
N ASP A 104 8.29 3.57 -24.27
CA ASP A 104 8.47 4.94 -24.76
C ASP A 104 9.30 5.82 -23.80
N ILE A 105 9.12 5.64 -22.50
CA ILE A 105 9.94 6.24 -21.45
C ILE A 105 10.68 5.15 -20.68
N THR A 106 12.00 5.26 -20.59
CA THR A 106 12.86 4.33 -19.84
C THR A 106 13.95 5.09 -19.10
N PRO A 107 14.43 4.61 -17.94
CA PRO A 107 15.50 5.27 -17.19
C PRO A 107 16.80 5.26 -17.98
N ARG A 108 17.38 6.45 -18.18
CA ARG A 108 18.67 6.63 -18.85
C ARG A 108 19.83 6.68 -17.86
N SER A 109 19.61 7.21 -16.66
CA SER A 109 20.63 7.35 -15.62
C SER A 109 20.73 6.10 -14.74
N GLY A 110 21.90 5.89 -14.12
CA GLY A 110 22.09 4.83 -13.12
C GLY A 110 21.16 4.99 -11.90
N GLY A 111 20.94 6.22 -11.46
CA GLY A 111 20.00 6.53 -10.39
C GLY A 111 18.55 6.19 -10.77
N GLY A 112 18.12 6.56 -11.97
CA GLY A 112 16.77 6.27 -12.47
C GLY A 112 16.49 4.77 -12.56
N LYS A 113 17.50 3.96 -12.92
CA LYS A 113 17.40 2.50 -12.89
C LYS A 113 17.16 1.97 -11.48
N TRP A 114 17.94 2.42 -10.49
CA TRP A 114 17.74 2.02 -9.09
C TRP A 114 16.38 2.46 -8.55
N VAL A 115 15.94 3.68 -8.87
CA VAL A 115 14.60 4.19 -8.51
C VAL A 115 13.51 3.30 -9.10
N THR A 116 13.65 2.92 -10.37
CA THR A 116 12.69 2.04 -11.06
C THR A 116 12.63 0.66 -10.40
N VAL A 117 13.77 0.06 -10.04
CA VAL A 117 13.82 -1.24 -9.34
C VAL A 117 13.13 -1.15 -7.98
N LEU A 118 13.47 -0.15 -7.16
CA LEU A 118 12.87 0.04 -5.85
C LEU A 118 11.36 0.32 -5.93
N MET A 119 10.94 1.11 -6.92
CA MET A 119 9.53 1.36 -7.21
C MET A 119 8.80 0.05 -7.51
N ILE A 120 9.28 -0.76 -8.44
CA ILE A 120 8.64 -2.04 -8.82
C ILE A 120 8.57 -3.00 -7.63
N LEU A 121 9.68 -3.16 -6.89
CA LEU A 121 9.70 -4.00 -5.68
C LEU A 121 8.69 -3.53 -4.64
N SER A 122 8.60 -2.22 -4.41
CA SER A 122 7.63 -1.65 -3.47
C SER A 122 6.18 -1.89 -3.93
N GLY A 123 5.90 -1.77 -5.24
CA GLY A 123 4.57 -2.03 -5.81
C GLY A 123 4.16 -3.49 -5.65
N ILE A 124 5.03 -4.42 -6.01
CA ILE A 124 4.77 -5.87 -5.95
C ILE A 124 4.59 -6.36 -4.52
N ILE A 125 5.27 -5.76 -3.53
CA ILE A 125 5.17 -6.18 -2.13
C ILE A 125 3.97 -5.50 -1.44
N LEU A 126 3.88 -4.17 -1.54
CA LEU A 126 2.93 -3.41 -0.72
C LEU A 126 1.50 -3.48 -1.24
N ILE A 127 1.29 -3.42 -2.56
CA ILE A 127 -0.06 -3.36 -3.14
C ILE A 127 -0.80 -4.68 -2.90
N PRO A 128 -0.28 -5.86 -3.29
CA PRO A 128 -0.96 -7.14 -3.06
C PRO A 128 -1.15 -7.45 -1.58
N TRP A 129 -0.21 -7.06 -0.71
CA TRP A 129 -0.34 -7.27 0.73
C TRP A 129 -1.53 -6.51 1.32
N GLN A 130 -1.69 -5.23 0.97
CA GLN A 130 -2.83 -4.43 1.44
C GLN A 130 -4.16 -4.91 0.84
N VAL A 131 -4.19 -5.21 -0.46
CA VAL A 131 -5.37 -5.76 -1.14
C VAL A 131 -5.80 -7.07 -0.49
N SER A 132 -4.85 -7.99 -0.23
CA SER A 132 -5.14 -9.29 0.40
C SER A 132 -5.79 -9.16 1.77
N ARG A 133 -5.43 -8.14 2.56
CA ARG A 133 -6.06 -7.89 3.86
C ARG A 133 -7.53 -7.49 3.71
N VAL A 134 -7.83 -6.59 2.78
CA VAL A 134 -9.21 -6.15 2.50
C VAL A 134 -10.03 -7.31 1.94
N VAL A 135 -9.49 -8.04 0.97
CA VAL A 135 -10.16 -9.20 0.35
C VAL A 135 -10.46 -10.29 1.37
N LYS A 136 -9.52 -10.62 2.27
CA LYS A 136 -9.75 -11.62 3.33
C LYS A 136 -10.95 -11.28 4.21
N GLU A 137 -11.08 -10.02 4.60
CA GLU A 137 -12.21 -9.58 5.42
C GLU A 137 -13.53 -9.66 4.65
N TRP A 138 -13.55 -9.26 3.38
CA TRP A 138 -14.74 -9.36 2.55
C TRP A 138 -15.16 -10.81 2.31
N VAL A 139 -14.22 -11.70 2.02
CA VAL A 139 -14.47 -13.14 1.86
C VAL A 139 -15.02 -13.73 3.17
N GLN A 140 -14.43 -13.38 4.32
CA GLN A 140 -14.92 -13.83 5.63
C GLN A 140 -16.31 -13.29 5.99
N MET A 141 -16.70 -12.12 5.47
CA MET A 141 -18.05 -11.58 5.66
C MET A 141 -19.05 -12.25 4.72
N ALA A 142 -18.66 -12.52 3.47
CA ALA A 142 -19.48 -13.21 2.49
C ALA A 142 -19.67 -14.71 2.77
N SER A 143 -18.73 -15.34 3.49
CA SER A 143 -18.81 -16.75 3.87
C SER A 143 -19.71 -17.02 5.07
N LYS A 144 -20.31 -15.99 5.68
CA LYS A 144 -21.20 -16.15 6.82
C LYS A 144 -22.65 -16.11 6.40
N GLU A 145 -23.45 -16.96 7.01
CA GLU A 145 -24.90 -16.92 6.86
C GLU A 145 -25.55 -16.16 8.00
N GLU A 146 -26.61 -15.43 7.66
CA GLU A 146 -27.43 -14.70 8.63
C GLU A 146 -28.51 -15.63 9.18
N ILE A 147 -28.18 -16.31 10.28
CA ILE A 147 -29.09 -17.18 11.01
C ILE A 147 -29.06 -16.75 12.47
N VAL A 148 -30.22 -16.34 13.00
CA VAL A 148 -30.34 -15.88 14.38
C VAL A 148 -30.44 -17.08 15.32
N CYS A 149 -29.46 -17.24 16.21
CA CYS A 149 -29.50 -18.25 17.26
C CYS A 149 -30.66 -17.95 18.23
N ARG A 150 -31.53 -18.95 18.46
CA ARG A 150 -32.72 -18.81 19.31
C ARG A 150 -32.42 -18.63 20.80
N GLU A 151 -31.23 -19.03 21.26
CA GLU A 151 -30.85 -18.93 22.67
C GLU A 151 -30.08 -17.64 23.00
N CYS A 152 -29.03 -17.32 22.25
CA CYS A 152 -28.16 -16.19 22.57
C CYS A 152 -28.32 -14.97 21.65
N GLY A 153 -29.07 -15.09 20.55
CA GLY A 153 -29.31 -13.99 19.60
C GLY A 153 -28.14 -13.66 18.67
N LEU A 154 -27.07 -14.47 18.63
CA LEU A 154 -25.99 -14.31 17.65
C LEU A 154 -26.56 -14.46 16.23
N ARG A 155 -26.23 -13.54 15.31
CA ARG A 155 -26.83 -13.48 13.96
C ARG A 155 -26.00 -14.10 12.84
N TYR A 156 -24.67 -14.07 12.95
CA TYR A 156 -23.78 -14.49 11.86
C TYR A 156 -23.00 -15.74 12.24
N HIS A 157 -23.14 -16.78 11.43
CA HIS A 157 -22.48 -18.07 11.62
C HIS A 157 -21.71 -18.48 10.36
N ASP A 158 -20.70 -19.32 10.53
CA ASP A 158 -19.98 -19.90 9.38
C ASP A 158 -20.93 -20.83 8.60
N ARG A 159 -20.75 -20.97 7.28
CA ARG A 159 -21.67 -21.74 6.41
C ARG A 159 -21.82 -23.22 6.79
N ASP A 160 -20.81 -23.79 7.42
CA ASP A 160 -20.76 -25.18 7.87
C ASP A 160 -21.07 -25.34 9.37
N ALA A 161 -21.56 -24.28 10.02
CA ALA A 161 -21.80 -24.29 11.46
C ALA A 161 -23.14 -24.98 11.80
N SER A 162 -23.08 -26.22 12.28
CA SER A 162 -24.23 -26.92 12.86
C SER A 162 -24.59 -26.46 14.28
N HIS A 163 -23.63 -25.81 14.97
CA HIS A 163 -23.79 -25.31 16.33
C HIS A 163 -23.39 -23.84 16.44
N CYS A 164 -24.10 -23.08 17.27
CA CYS A 164 -23.79 -21.70 17.54
C CYS A 164 -22.45 -21.57 18.28
N LYS A 165 -21.49 -20.86 17.70
CA LYS A 165 -20.15 -20.63 18.27
C LYS A 165 -20.16 -20.00 19.67
N ALA A 166 -21.18 -19.22 20.02
CA ALA A 166 -21.27 -18.53 21.31
C ALA A 166 -21.87 -19.38 22.45
N CYS A 167 -22.90 -20.19 22.19
CA CYS A 167 -23.65 -20.90 23.25
C CYS A 167 -23.71 -22.43 23.05
N GLY A 168 -23.33 -22.96 21.88
CA GLY A 168 -23.38 -24.39 21.57
C GLY A 168 -24.75 -24.91 21.10
N ASN A 169 -25.81 -24.08 21.13
CA ASN A 169 -27.14 -24.49 20.66
C ASN A 169 -27.12 -24.89 19.18
N LEU A 170 -27.94 -25.89 18.82
CA LEU A 170 -28.07 -26.37 17.45
C LEU A 170 -28.70 -25.28 16.57
N ILE A 171 -28.03 -24.97 15.47
CA ILE A 171 -28.54 -24.11 14.41
C ILE A 171 -28.60 -24.99 13.15
N TYR A 172 -29.79 -25.43 12.79
CA TYR A 172 -29.96 -26.38 11.68
C TYR A 172 -29.77 -25.65 10.35
N GLN A 173 -28.73 -26.03 9.62
CA GLN A 173 -28.55 -25.72 8.20
C GLN A 173 -28.59 -27.03 7.41
N GLU A 174 -29.42 -27.07 6.38
CA GLU A 174 -29.35 -28.12 5.35
C GLU A 174 -28.02 -27.92 4.62
N TYR A 175 -27.10 -28.90 4.71
CA TYR A 175 -25.85 -28.85 3.97
C TYR A 175 -26.17 -29.13 2.50
N ASP A 176 -26.36 -28.07 1.71
CA ASP A 176 -26.43 -28.14 0.25
C ASP A 176 -25.02 -28.38 -0.28
N GLY A 177 -24.56 -29.63 -0.17
CA GLY A 177 -23.28 -30.05 -0.74
C GLY A 177 -23.37 -30.10 -2.26
N GLU A 178 -22.81 -29.10 -2.93
CA GLU A 178 -22.38 -29.19 -4.34
C GLU A 178 -20.91 -29.61 -4.45
#